data_AF-A0A1Q7V2J0-F1
#
_entry.id   AF-A0A1Q7V2J0-F1
#
_cell.length_a   1.000
_cell.length_b   1.000
_cell.length_c   1.000
_cell.angle_alpha   90.00
_cell.angle_beta   90.00
_cell.angle_gamma   90.00
#
_symmetry.space_group_name_H-M   'P 1'
#
loop_
_entity.id
_entity.type
_entity.pdbx_description
1 polymer ?
#
loop_
_entity_poly.entity_id
_entity_poly.type
_entity_poly.pdbx_seq_one_letter_code
_entity_poly.pdbx_strand_id
1 'polypeptide(L)'
;MIRVLVVLAILVSLGALKLPIEHDLAAQHRHEHFRGVEFNLDLREKLGQLGFIAALSGFRAIVADALFIQAHVAWERTEWGRILLLFRHITTLQPRVLLFWDTAAWHMAWNASVAAMNDRSQPRLALRVKAQREYFALGKDFLEHGIQNNPDRPQLYEALARLYKEKYKDHERAAEFYAKAAALPDAATFDRRFSAYELSYCEGREREAYERLRGLYDEGEQERLPTLITRLRFLEDKLKIPQDQRIPGKKGK
;
A
#
# COMPACT_ATOMS: atom_id res chain seq x y z
N MET A 1 22.74 47.64 -14.05
CA MET A 1 21.29 47.75 -13.78
C MET A 1 20.44 47.30 -14.97
N ILE A 2 20.65 47.80 -16.19
CA ILE A 2 19.86 47.42 -17.39
C ILE A 2 19.88 45.91 -17.68
N ARG A 3 21.03 45.24 -17.57
CA ARG A 3 21.13 43.77 -17.78
C ARG A 3 20.27 42.96 -16.80
N VAL A 4 20.19 43.40 -15.54
CA VAL A 4 19.37 42.74 -14.51
C VAL A 4 17.88 42.92 -14.80
N LEU A 5 17.48 44.11 -15.24
CA LEU A 5 16.10 44.40 -15.65
C LEU A 5 15.69 43.58 -16.88
N VAL A 6 16.57 43.41 -17.87
CA VAL A 6 16.31 42.58 -19.05
C VAL A 6 16.15 41.11 -18.66
N VAL A 7 17.01 40.58 -17.79
CA VAL A 7 16.89 39.19 -17.31
C VAL A 7 15.58 38.98 -16.54
N LEU A 8 15.21 39.93 -15.66
CA LEU A 8 13.92 39.88 -14.95
C LEU A 8 12.73 39.93 -15.91
N ALA A 9 12.77 40.80 -16.92
CA ALA A 9 11.70 40.90 -17.91
C ALA A 9 11.57 39.60 -18.73
N ILE A 10 12.69 38.96 -19.10
CA ILE A 10 12.69 37.66 -19.78
C ILE A 10 12.11 36.56 -18.88
N LEU A 11 12.51 36.50 -17.60
CA LEU A 11 11.98 35.51 -16.66
C LEU A 11 10.48 35.68 -16.41
N VAL A 12 10.00 36.92 -16.25
CA VAL A 12 8.58 37.23 -16.04
C VAL A 12 7.77 36.90 -17.28
N SER A 13 8.25 37.24 -18.47
CA SER A 13 7.55 36.94 -19.73
C SER A 13 7.52 35.44 -20.04
N LEU A 14 8.61 34.71 -19.81
CA LEU A 14 8.63 33.24 -19.88
C LEU A 14 7.68 32.62 -18.86
N GLY A 15 7.67 33.11 -17.62
CA GLY A 15 6.74 32.64 -16.58
C GLY A 15 5.28 32.86 -16.97
N ALA A 16 4.93 34.07 -17.43
CA ALA A 16 3.58 34.42 -17.85
C ALA A 16 3.09 33.59 -19.05
N LEU A 17 3.98 33.25 -19.99
CA LEU A 17 3.64 32.42 -21.14
C LEU A 17 3.47 30.93 -20.75
N LYS A 18 4.28 30.46 -19.80
CA LYS A 18 4.32 29.05 -19.38
C LYS A 18 3.19 28.68 -18.41
N LEU A 19 2.81 29.59 -17.51
CA LEU A 19 1.78 29.40 -16.49
C LEU A 19 0.44 28.84 -17.03
N PRO A 20 -0.18 29.37 -18.10
CA PRO A 20 -1.43 28.81 -18.61
C PRO A 20 -1.27 27.39 -19.15
N ILE A 21 -0.13 27.08 -19.78
CA ILE A 21 0.20 25.74 -20.30
C ILE A 21 0.38 24.76 -19.13
N GLU A 22 1.09 25.17 -18.08
CA GLU A 22 1.24 24.36 -16.87
C GLU A 22 -0.08 24.15 -16.13
N HIS A 23 -0.95 25.16 -16.08
CA HIS A 23 -2.26 25.05 -15.46
C HIS A 23 -3.18 24.09 -16.22
N ASP A 24 -3.19 24.15 -17.55
CA ASP A 24 -3.98 23.25 -18.39
C ASP A 24 -3.44 21.81 -18.33
N LEU A 25 -2.12 21.64 -18.45
CA LEU A 25 -1.46 20.34 -18.24
C LEU A 25 -1.73 19.80 -16.83
N ALA A 26 -1.69 20.63 -15.80
CA ALA A 26 -2.01 20.20 -14.43
C ALA A 26 -3.49 19.83 -14.27
N ALA A 27 -4.40 20.51 -14.98
CA ALA A 27 -5.82 20.16 -14.99
C ALA A 27 -6.06 18.82 -15.71
N GLN A 28 -5.45 18.62 -16.88
CA GLN A 28 -5.48 17.36 -17.62
C GLN A 28 -4.86 16.23 -16.81
N HIS A 29 -3.70 16.46 -16.20
CA HIS A 29 -3.06 15.50 -15.30
C HIS A 29 -3.94 15.17 -14.09
N ARG A 30 -4.64 16.14 -13.49
CA ARG A 30 -5.61 15.85 -12.41
C ARG A 30 -6.79 15.00 -12.90
N HIS A 31 -7.28 15.24 -14.11
CA HIS A 31 -8.33 14.44 -14.74
C HIS A 31 -7.87 13.02 -15.07
N GLU A 32 -6.64 12.85 -15.55
CA GLU A 32 -5.99 11.58 -15.87
C GLU A 32 -5.33 10.92 -14.63
N HIS A 33 -5.71 11.35 -13.43
CA HIS A 33 -5.17 10.89 -12.14
C HIS A 33 -3.64 11.05 -11.95
N PHE A 34 -2.90 11.70 -12.86
CA PHE A 34 -1.54 12.17 -12.64
C PHE A 34 -1.50 13.30 -11.60
N ARG A 35 -1.70 12.99 -10.31
CA ARG A 35 -1.45 13.96 -9.23
C ARG A 35 0.05 14.28 -9.16
N GLY A 36 0.40 15.53 -9.44
CA GLY A 36 1.72 16.07 -9.17
C GLY A 36 1.97 16.22 -7.67
N VAL A 37 3.24 16.30 -7.28
CA VAL A 37 3.63 16.64 -5.91
C VAL A 37 3.27 18.11 -5.66
N GLU A 38 2.54 18.40 -4.58
CA GLU A 38 2.33 19.78 -4.15
C GLU A 38 3.63 20.32 -3.54
N PHE A 39 4.20 21.34 -4.19
CA PHE A 39 5.40 22.01 -3.71
C PHE A 39 5.00 23.01 -2.61
N ASN A 40 5.09 22.59 -1.35
CA ASN A 40 4.80 23.42 -0.19
C ASN A 40 6.03 23.56 0.73
N LEU A 41 5.93 24.42 1.74
CA LEU A 41 7.02 24.62 2.71
C LEU A 41 7.29 23.37 3.57
N ASP A 42 6.27 22.54 3.78
CA ASP A 42 6.37 21.24 4.46
C ASP A 42 7.28 20.26 3.70
N LEU A 43 7.24 20.28 2.35
CA LEU A 43 8.16 19.53 1.49
C LEU A 43 9.62 19.95 1.69
N ARG A 44 9.88 21.26 1.88
CA ARG A 44 11.23 21.78 2.14
C ARG A 44 11.77 21.29 3.48
N GLU A 45 10.92 21.27 4.50
CA GLU A 45 11.28 20.79 5.84
C GLU A 45 11.59 19.29 5.82
N LYS A 46 10.79 18.50 5.10
CA LYS A 46 10.98 17.05 4.94
C LYS A 46 12.23 16.67 4.15
N LEU A 47 12.62 17.43 3.11
CA LEU A 47 13.72 17.06 2.21
C LEU A 47 15.06 17.76 2.49
N GLY A 48 15.05 18.80 3.32
CA GLY A 48 16.18 19.71 3.48
C GLY A 48 16.46 20.55 2.24
N GLN A 49 17.37 21.52 2.33
CA GLN A 49 17.57 22.55 1.31
C GLN A 49 18.04 22.01 -0.05
N LEU A 50 18.94 21.03 -0.08
CA LEU A 50 19.45 20.41 -1.32
C LEU A 50 18.40 19.50 -1.96
N GLY A 51 17.67 18.71 -1.17
CA GLY A 51 16.58 17.88 -1.66
C GLY A 51 15.42 18.70 -2.23
N PHE A 52 15.12 19.85 -1.61
CA PHE A 52 14.12 20.80 -2.10
C PHE A 52 14.52 21.44 -3.44
N ILE A 53 15.77 21.87 -3.60
CA ILE A 53 16.29 22.42 -4.87
C ILE A 53 16.24 21.36 -5.98
N ALA A 54 16.63 20.11 -5.68
CA ALA A 54 16.55 19.03 -6.64
C ALA A 54 15.11 18.68 -7.03
N ALA A 55 14.16 18.75 -6.07
CA ALA A 55 12.74 18.55 -6.32
C ALA A 55 12.15 19.62 -7.26
N LEU A 56 12.55 20.89 -7.07
CA LEU A 56 12.17 22.01 -7.92
C LEU A 56 12.79 21.96 -9.34
N SER A 57 13.93 21.29 -9.48
CA SER A 57 14.71 21.27 -10.73
C SER A 57 14.43 20.07 -11.63
N GLY A 58 13.41 19.25 -11.32
CA GLY A 58 13.06 18.06 -12.11
C GLY A 58 13.90 16.81 -11.82
N PHE A 59 14.87 16.87 -10.91
CA PHE A 59 15.77 15.75 -10.56
C PHE A 59 15.23 14.83 -9.45
N ARG A 60 14.00 15.03 -8.98
CA ARG A 60 13.40 14.25 -7.87
C ARG A 60 13.47 12.73 -8.06
N ALA A 61 13.34 12.23 -9.29
CA ALA A 61 13.42 10.80 -9.59
C ALA A 61 14.81 10.25 -9.27
N ILE A 62 15.85 10.88 -9.81
CA ILE A 62 17.24 10.49 -9.59
C ILE A 62 17.61 10.57 -8.10
N VAL A 63 17.13 11.60 -7.39
CA VAL A 63 17.35 11.70 -5.94
C VAL A 63 16.63 10.59 -5.20
N ALA A 64 15.37 10.29 -5.54
CA ALA A 64 14.63 9.19 -4.93
C ALA A 64 15.34 7.84 -5.16
N ASP A 65 15.83 7.59 -6.38
CA ASP A 65 16.55 6.36 -6.71
C ASP A 65 17.88 6.25 -5.95
N ALA A 66 18.63 7.35 -5.83
CA ALA A 66 19.86 7.38 -5.04
C ALA A 66 19.59 7.14 -3.54
N LEU A 67 18.52 7.72 -3.00
CA LEU A 67 18.08 7.46 -1.63
C LEU A 67 17.60 6.02 -1.46
N PHE A 68 16.98 5.42 -2.48
CA PHE A 68 16.54 4.02 -2.47
C PHE A 68 17.74 3.07 -2.42
N ILE A 69 18.81 3.34 -3.17
CA ILE A 69 20.09 2.59 -3.04
C ILE A 69 20.67 2.75 -1.63
N GLN A 70 20.66 3.96 -1.06
CA GLN A 70 21.11 4.17 0.32
C GLN A 70 20.22 3.42 1.34
N ALA A 71 18.92 3.34 1.09
CA ALA A 71 17.98 2.61 1.95
C ALA A 71 18.27 1.11 1.91
N HIS A 72 18.68 0.58 0.75
CA HIS A 72 19.15 -0.79 0.63
C HIS A 72 20.38 -1.06 1.49
N VAL A 73 21.41 -0.20 1.43
CA VAL A 73 22.61 -0.32 2.28
C VAL A 73 22.26 -0.20 3.78
N ALA A 74 21.35 0.71 4.13
CA ALA A 74 20.86 0.86 5.52
C ALA A 74 20.12 -0.41 5.99
N TRP A 75 19.37 -1.06 5.10
CA TRP A 75 18.71 -2.33 5.37
C TRP A 75 19.70 -3.47 5.62
N GLU A 76 20.74 -3.61 4.80
CA GLU A 76 21.81 -4.60 5.01
C GLU A 76 22.48 -4.44 6.38
N ARG A 77 22.60 -3.20 6.84
CA ARG A 77 23.18 -2.85 8.15
C ARG A 77 22.19 -2.86 9.30
N THR A 78 20.93 -3.22 9.05
CA THR A 78 19.82 -3.21 10.04
C THR A 78 19.58 -1.84 10.70
N GLU A 79 19.88 -0.76 9.99
CA GLU A 79 19.69 0.62 10.45
C GLU A 79 18.21 1.05 10.29
N TRP A 80 17.28 0.41 11.01
CA TRP A 80 15.83 0.56 10.82
C TRP A 80 15.32 2.01 10.89
N GLY A 81 15.85 2.81 11.81
CA GLY A 81 15.52 4.23 11.91
C GLY A 81 15.95 5.03 10.67
N ARG A 82 17.10 4.69 10.07
CA ARG A 82 17.57 5.32 8.84
C ARG A 82 16.72 4.90 7.64
N ILE A 83 16.35 3.62 7.55
CA ILE A 83 15.42 3.11 6.52
C ILE A 83 14.11 3.90 6.57
N LEU A 84 13.52 4.07 7.75
CA LEU A 84 12.28 4.83 7.94
C LEU A 84 12.41 6.27 7.39
N LEU A 85 13.48 6.98 7.75
CA LEU A 85 13.70 8.35 7.28
C LEU A 85 13.92 8.41 5.77
N LEU A 86 14.74 7.53 5.22
CA LEU A 86 14.99 7.47 3.78
C LEU A 86 13.71 7.18 3.01
N PHE A 87 12.90 6.20 3.43
CA PHE A 87 11.64 5.89 2.75
C PHE A 87 10.62 7.01 2.85
N ARG A 88 10.54 7.75 3.97
CA ARG A 88 9.73 8.98 4.04
C ARG A 88 10.15 10.00 2.98
N HIS A 89 11.45 10.17 2.74
CA HIS A 89 11.93 11.10 1.71
C HIS A 89 11.65 10.56 0.31
N ILE A 90 11.91 9.27 0.06
CA ILE A 90 11.70 8.61 -1.23
C ILE A 90 10.23 8.72 -1.64
N THR A 91 9.29 8.36 -0.75
CA THR A 91 7.86 8.41 -1.06
C THR A 91 7.33 9.84 -1.16
N THR A 92 7.95 10.79 -0.48
CA THR A 92 7.67 12.22 -0.65
C THR A 92 8.13 12.73 -2.02
N LEU A 93 9.31 12.30 -2.50
CA LEU A 93 9.87 12.69 -3.80
C LEU A 93 9.13 12.04 -4.98
N GLN A 94 8.69 10.80 -4.80
CA GLN A 94 8.07 9.97 -5.84
C GLN A 94 6.80 9.27 -5.31
N PRO A 95 5.73 10.02 -4.97
CA PRO A 95 4.55 9.46 -4.34
C PRO A 95 3.71 8.57 -5.27
N ARG A 96 3.93 8.61 -6.59
CA ARG A 96 3.22 7.78 -7.56
C ARG A 96 3.91 6.43 -7.84
N VAL A 97 5.08 6.17 -7.25
CA VAL A 97 5.82 4.91 -7.43
C VAL A 97 5.39 3.91 -6.36
N LEU A 98 4.52 2.97 -6.74
CA LEU A 98 3.93 1.97 -5.84
C LEU A 98 5.01 1.14 -5.12
N LEU A 99 6.08 0.78 -5.83
CA LEU A 99 7.19 -0.01 -5.31
C LEU A 99 7.77 0.59 -4.03
N PHE A 100 7.89 1.92 -3.95
CA PHE A 100 8.47 2.58 -2.78
C PHE A 100 7.58 2.48 -1.55
N TRP A 101 6.26 2.61 -1.72
CA TRP A 101 5.30 2.46 -0.63
C TRP A 101 5.24 1.02 -0.12
N ASP A 102 5.12 0.04 -1.02
CA ASP A 102 5.07 -1.38 -0.65
C ASP A 102 6.39 -1.83 -0.01
N THR A 103 7.54 -1.42 -0.55
CA THR A 103 8.85 -1.74 0.03
C THR A 103 9.05 -1.11 1.41
N ALA A 104 8.66 0.16 1.59
CA ALA A 104 8.71 0.81 2.89
C ALA A 104 7.86 0.06 3.92
N ALA A 105 6.62 -0.29 3.55
CA ALA A 105 5.70 -1.02 4.40
C ALA A 105 6.24 -2.41 4.76
N TRP A 106 6.81 -3.12 3.79
CA TRP A 106 7.44 -4.42 3.99
C TRP A 106 8.60 -4.35 4.97
N HIS A 107 9.52 -3.40 4.78
CA HIS A 107 10.65 -3.22 5.68
C HIS A 107 10.21 -2.92 7.12
N MET A 108 9.19 -2.09 7.32
CA MET A 108 8.70 -1.79 8.66
C MET A 108 7.98 -3.00 9.26
N ALA A 109 6.90 -3.48 8.62
CA ALA A 109 5.99 -4.44 9.22
C ALA A 109 6.42 -5.91 9.14
N TRP A 110 7.43 -6.26 8.35
CA TRP A 110 8.04 -7.59 8.33
C TRP A 110 9.46 -7.56 8.88
N ASN A 111 10.38 -6.81 8.27
CA ASN A 111 11.79 -6.91 8.64
C ASN A 111 12.10 -6.28 10.01
N ALA A 112 11.81 -4.98 10.17
CA ALA A 112 12.10 -4.24 11.40
C ALA A 112 11.28 -4.77 12.59
N SER A 113 10.01 -5.10 12.36
CA SER A 113 9.13 -5.67 13.38
C SER A 113 9.64 -7.00 13.95
N VAL A 114 10.20 -7.88 13.10
CA VAL A 114 10.78 -9.16 13.50
C VAL A 114 12.12 -8.94 14.19
N ALA A 115 12.95 -8.04 13.67
CA ALA A 115 14.20 -7.66 14.34
C ALA A 115 13.95 -7.12 15.75
N ALA A 116 12.96 -6.23 15.92
CA ALA A 116 12.56 -5.69 17.22
C ALA A 116 12.06 -6.78 18.17
N MET A 117 11.28 -7.73 17.67
CA MET A 117 10.83 -8.87 18.47
C MET A 117 11.98 -9.80 18.87
N ASN A 118 13.02 -9.91 18.05
CA ASN A 118 14.16 -10.82 18.28
C ASN A 118 15.37 -10.15 18.96
N ASP A 119 15.30 -8.86 19.28
CA ASP A 119 16.39 -8.11 19.87
C ASP A 119 16.77 -8.64 21.26
N ARG A 120 17.92 -9.30 21.36
CA ARG A 120 18.41 -9.86 22.64
C ARG A 120 18.96 -8.80 23.59
N SER A 121 19.29 -7.61 23.10
CA SER A 121 19.76 -6.51 23.95
C SER A 121 18.63 -5.92 24.80
N GLN A 122 17.37 -6.12 24.39
CA GLN A 122 16.18 -5.78 25.15
C GLN A 122 15.64 -7.00 25.92
N PRO A 123 15.97 -7.17 27.22
CA PRO A 123 15.55 -8.34 27.98
C PRO A 123 14.03 -8.38 28.22
N ARG A 124 13.35 -7.23 28.21
CA ARG A 124 11.91 -7.15 28.52
C ARG A 124 11.07 -7.49 27.30
N LEU A 125 10.39 -8.65 27.33
CA LEU A 125 9.48 -9.09 26.27
C LEU A 125 8.40 -8.04 25.95
N ALA A 126 7.82 -7.40 26.97
CA ALA A 126 6.79 -6.38 26.77
C ALA A 126 7.29 -5.19 25.93
N LEU A 127 8.55 -4.77 26.08
CA LEU A 127 9.14 -3.70 25.29
C LEU A 127 9.40 -4.14 23.84
N ARG A 128 9.81 -5.40 23.62
CA ARG A 128 9.96 -5.98 22.27
C ARG A 128 8.63 -6.07 21.54
N VAL A 129 7.57 -6.52 22.22
CA VAL A 129 6.20 -6.57 21.67
C VAL A 129 5.70 -5.16 21.35
N LYS A 130 5.97 -4.18 22.22
CA LYS A 130 5.61 -2.78 21.96
C LYS A 130 6.30 -2.26 20.70
N ALA A 131 7.62 -2.42 20.60
CA ALA A 131 8.40 -1.98 19.44
C ALA A 131 7.94 -2.68 18.14
N GLN A 132 7.64 -3.98 18.20
CA GLN A 132 7.07 -4.71 17.05
C GLN A 132 5.76 -4.08 16.58
N ARG A 133 4.85 -3.75 17.51
CA ARG A 133 3.56 -3.11 17.18
C ARG A 133 3.74 -1.70 16.61
N GLU A 134 4.71 -0.95 17.10
CA GLU A 134 5.08 0.36 16.54
C GLU A 134 5.52 0.22 15.07
N TYR A 135 6.32 -0.80 14.75
CA TYR A 135 6.71 -1.07 13.36
C TYR A 135 5.56 -1.56 12.48
N PHE A 136 4.59 -2.33 13.02
CA PHE A 136 3.36 -2.64 12.28
C PHE A 136 2.59 -1.36 11.93
N ALA A 137 2.46 -0.44 12.89
CA ALA A 137 1.79 0.84 12.68
C ALA A 137 2.50 1.70 11.64
N LEU A 138 3.84 1.72 11.62
CA LEU A 138 4.60 2.41 10.59
C LEU A 138 4.39 1.80 9.20
N GLY A 139 4.35 0.47 9.08
CA GLY A 139 4.06 -0.17 7.80
C GLY A 139 2.64 0.11 7.31
N LYS A 140 1.66 0.11 8.21
CA LYS A 140 0.29 0.54 7.93
C LYS A 140 0.24 1.98 7.43
N ASP A 141 0.95 2.89 8.10
CA ASP A 141 1.01 4.31 7.76
C ASP A 141 1.51 4.55 6.33
N PHE A 142 2.58 3.85 5.92
CA PHE A 142 3.07 3.91 4.54
C PHE A 142 2.02 3.43 3.52
N LEU A 143 1.29 2.34 3.81
CA LEU A 143 0.27 1.84 2.90
C LEU A 143 -0.94 2.78 2.81
N GLU A 144 -1.39 3.34 3.94
CA GLU A 144 -2.49 4.31 3.96
C GLU A 144 -2.15 5.58 3.19
N HIS A 145 -0.95 6.14 3.38
CA HIS A 145 -0.47 7.29 2.60
C HIS A 145 -0.24 6.92 1.13
N GLY A 146 0.26 5.71 0.86
CA GLY A 146 0.41 5.19 -0.49
C GLY A 146 -0.92 5.14 -1.24
N ILE A 147 -1.98 4.64 -0.58
CA ILE A 147 -3.34 4.62 -1.12
C ILE A 147 -3.88 6.04 -1.34
N GLN A 148 -3.64 6.98 -0.42
CA GLN A 148 -4.07 8.38 -0.63
C GLN A 148 -3.44 9.02 -1.88
N ASN A 149 -2.18 8.66 -2.18
CA ASN A 149 -1.47 9.13 -3.37
C ASN A 149 -1.76 8.29 -4.63
N ASN A 150 -2.27 7.06 -4.47
CA ASN A 150 -2.54 6.10 -5.53
C ASN A 150 -3.86 5.34 -5.31
N PRO A 151 -5.01 6.05 -5.24
CA PRO A 151 -6.30 5.43 -4.89
C PRO A 151 -6.82 4.49 -5.98
N ASP A 152 -6.27 4.59 -7.18
CA ASP A 152 -6.58 3.82 -8.37
C ASP A 152 -5.78 2.51 -8.48
N ARG A 153 -4.91 2.21 -7.50
CA ARG A 153 -3.94 1.11 -7.59
C ARG A 153 -4.29 -0.04 -6.65
N PRO A 154 -4.79 -1.19 -7.15
CA PRO A 154 -5.22 -2.31 -6.31
C PRO A 154 -4.10 -2.91 -5.45
N GLN A 155 -2.85 -2.83 -5.90
CA GLN A 155 -1.70 -3.45 -5.24
C GLN A 155 -1.50 -2.92 -3.81
N LEU A 156 -1.77 -1.64 -3.55
CA LEU A 156 -1.60 -1.08 -2.22
C LEU A 156 -2.75 -1.47 -1.27
N TYR A 157 -3.96 -1.65 -1.80
CA TYR A 157 -5.09 -2.20 -1.04
C TYR A 157 -4.85 -3.68 -0.69
N GLU A 158 -4.33 -4.48 -1.63
CA GLU A 158 -3.90 -5.87 -1.41
C GLU A 158 -2.84 -5.94 -0.29
N ALA A 159 -1.78 -5.14 -0.41
CA ALA A 159 -0.70 -5.11 0.58
C ALA A 159 -1.21 -4.73 1.99
N LEU A 160 -2.16 -3.80 2.08
CA LEU A 160 -2.78 -3.41 3.35
C LEU A 160 -3.69 -4.50 3.90
N ALA A 161 -4.45 -5.19 3.04
CA ALA A 161 -5.24 -6.35 3.44
C ALA A 161 -4.35 -7.48 4.00
N ARG A 162 -3.21 -7.76 3.33
CA ARG A 162 -2.20 -8.72 3.78
C ARG A 162 -1.62 -8.34 5.14
N LEU A 163 -1.33 -7.06 5.36
CA LEU A 163 -0.86 -6.56 6.66
C LEU A 163 -1.90 -6.80 7.76
N TYR A 164 -3.18 -6.46 7.54
CA TYR A 164 -4.26 -6.70 8.49
C TYR A 164 -4.41 -8.19 8.83
N LYS A 165 -4.44 -9.03 7.81
CA LYS A 165 -4.49 -10.49 7.96
C LYS A 165 -3.31 -11.02 8.76
N GLU A 166 -2.08 -10.70 8.37
CA GLU A 166 -0.91 -11.38 8.90
C GLU A 166 -0.45 -10.83 10.25
N LYS A 167 -0.46 -9.50 10.40
CA LYS A 167 0.14 -8.81 11.56
C LYS A 167 -0.87 -8.47 12.63
N TYR A 168 -2.06 -8.01 12.22
CA TYR A 168 -3.13 -7.64 13.15
C TYR A 168 -4.09 -8.79 13.44
N LYS A 169 -4.10 -9.85 12.62
CA LYS A 169 -5.11 -10.92 12.66
C LYS A 169 -6.53 -10.38 12.57
N ASP A 170 -6.68 -9.26 11.88
CA ASP A 170 -7.94 -8.57 11.67
C ASP A 170 -8.53 -9.01 10.32
N HIS A 171 -9.27 -10.12 10.38
CA HIS A 171 -9.88 -10.74 9.20
C HIS A 171 -10.95 -9.85 8.56
N GLU A 172 -11.65 -9.03 9.36
CA GLU A 172 -12.70 -8.15 8.85
C GLU A 172 -12.10 -7.03 8.01
N ARG A 173 -11.07 -6.35 8.53
CA ARG A 173 -10.35 -5.33 7.76
C ARG A 173 -9.62 -5.94 6.57
N ALA A 174 -9.03 -7.12 6.71
CA ALA A 174 -8.42 -7.80 5.57
C ALA A 174 -9.45 -8.07 4.46
N ALA A 175 -10.63 -8.59 4.81
CA ALA A 175 -11.71 -8.82 3.85
C ALA A 175 -12.17 -7.54 3.16
N GLU A 176 -12.30 -6.45 3.92
CA GLU A 176 -12.66 -5.11 3.42
C GLU A 176 -11.64 -4.60 2.39
N PHE A 177 -10.35 -4.63 2.72
CA PHE A 177 -9.31 -4.11 1.82
C PHE A 177 -9.07 -4.99 0.60
N TYR A 178 -9.17 -6.32 0.71
CA TYR A 178 -9.18 -7.19 -0.46
C TYR A 178 -10.40 -6.92 -1.37
N ALA A 179 -11.58 -6.62 -0.81
CA ALA A 179 -12.74 -6.24 -1.61
C ALA A 179 -12.52 -4.91 -2.34
N LYS A 180 -11.89 -3.92 -1.68
CA LYS A 180 -11.52 -2.65 -2.30
C LYS A 180 -10.52 -2.86 -3.45
N ALA A 181 -9.50 -3.69 -3.24
CA ALA A 181 -8.55 -4.05 -4.29
C ALA A 181 -9.29 -4.67 -5.50
N ALA A 182 -10.12 -5.67 -5.25
CA ALA A 182 -10.88 -6.39 -6.27
C ALA A 182 -11.87 -5.54 -7.08
N ALA A 183 -12.30 -4.39 -6.54
CA ALA A 183 -13.22 -3.48 -7.21
C ALA A 183 -12.52 -2.52 -8.20
N LEU A 184 -11.18 -2.46 -8.19
CA LEU A 184 -10.41 -1.57 -9.05
C LEU A 184 -10.05 -2.24 -10.39
N PRO A 185 -9.81 -1.44 -11.45
CA PRO A 185 -9.21 -1.94 -12.68
C PRO A 185 -7.86 -2.60 -12.42
N ASP A 186 -7.49 -3.58 -13.26
CA ASP A 186 -6.23 -4.33 -13.17
C ASP A 186 -6.00 -5.09 -11.85
N ALA A 187 -7.05 -5.27 -11.04
CA ALA A 187 -6.98 -6.06 -9.81
C ALA A 187 -6.61 -7.52 -10.09
N ALA A 188 -5.89 -8.13 -9.16
CA ALA A 188 -5.56 -9.53 -9.31
C ALA A 188 -6.82 -10.38 -9.15
N THR A 189 -6.98 -11.41 -9.99
CA THR A 189 -8.17 -12.27 -9.96
C THR A 189 -8.40 -12.94 -8.61
N PHE A 190 -7.34 -13.09 -7.80
CA PHE A 190 -7.41 -13.68 -6.47
C PHE A 190 -7.95 -12.74 -5.38
N ASP A 191 -7.98 -11.42 -5.59
CA ASP A 191 -8.39 -10.47 -4.54
C ASP A 191 -9.84 -10.70 -4.11
N ARG A 192 -10.73 -11.04 -5.07
CA ARG A 192 -12.11 -11.45 -4.79
C ARG A 192 -12.18 -12.67 -3.88
N ARG A 193 -11.37 -13.69 -4.17
CA ARG A 193 -11.28 -14.91 -3.37
C ARG A 193 -10.75 -14.62 -1.99
N PHE A 194 -9.68 -13.83 -1.88
CA PHE A 194 -9.09 -13.48 -0.59
C PHE A 194 -10.06 -12.69 0.28
N SER A 195 -10.82 -11.76 -0.29
CA SER A 195 -11.90 -11.09 0.44
C SER A 195 -12.90 -12.08 1.04
N ALA A 196 -13.39 -13.03 0.24
CA ALA A 196 -14.34 -14.04 0.70
C ALA A 196 -13.73 -15.02 1.72
N TYR A 197 -12.46 -15.40 1.54
CA TYR A 197 -11.74 -16.25 2.49
C TYR A 197 -11.60 -15.56 3.84
N GLU A 198 -11.11 -14.33 3.88
CA GLU A 198 -10.92 -13.60 5.14
C GLU A 198 -12.27 -13.36 5.83
N LEU A 199 -13.33 -12.99 5.08
CA LEU A 199 -14.67 -12.79 5.65
C LEU A 199 -15.22 -14.05 6.32
N SER A 200 -14.89 -15.23 5.81
CA SER A 200 -15.34 -16.49 6.40
C SER A 200 -14.76 -16.77 7.80
N TYR A 201 -13.69 -16.08 8.21
CA TYR A 201 -13.13 -16.18 9.55
C TYR A 201 -13.79 -15.23 10.55
N CYS A 202 -14.61 -14.28 10.09
CA CYS A 202 -15.26 -13.29 10.95
C CYS A 202 -16.52 -13.86 11.63
N GLU A 203 -16.57 -13.79 12.95
CA GLU A 203 -17.77 -14.16 13.72
C GLU A 203 -18.93 -13.20 13.42
N GLY A 204 -20.14 -13.75 13.24
CA GLY A 204 -21.34 -12.98 12.92
C GLY A 204 -21.50 -12.62 11.44
N ARG A 205 -20.52 -12.92 10.58
CA ARG A 205 -20.55 -12.68 9.12
C ARG A 205 -20.67 -13.97 8.30
N GLU A 206 -21.03 -15.09 8.93
CA GLU A 206 -20.99 -16.42 8.33
C GLU A 206 -21.88 -16.55 7.09
N ARG A 207 -23.10 -16.02 7.14
CA ARG A 207 -24.07 -16.10 6.03
C ARG A 207 -23.54 -15.34 4.81
N GLU A 208 -23.06 -14.12 5.01
CA GLU A 208 -22.50 -13.30 3.93
C GLU A 208 -21.25 -13.95 3.33
N ALA A 209 -20.36 -14.48 4.18
CA ALA A 209 -19.19 -15.21 3.71
C ALA A 209 -19.58 -16.44 2.88
N TYR A 210 -20.59 -17.20 3.33
CA TYR A 210 -21.12 -18.33 2.58
C TYR A 210 -21.65 -17.91 1.21
N GLU A 211 -22.46 -16.85 1.14
CA GLU A 211 -23.02 -16.34 -0.12
C GLU A 211 -21.92 -15.89 -1.09
N ARG A 212 -20.90 -15.17 -0.61
CA ARG A 212 -19.76 -14.74 -1.44
C ARG A 212 -18.94 -15.93 -1.96
N LEU A 213 -18.65 -16.92 -1.11
CA LEU A 213 -17.92 -18.11 -1.51
C LEU A 213 -18.74 -19.00 -2.45
N ARG A 214 -20.06 -19.08 -2.24
CA ARG A 214 -20.97 -19.81 -3.12
C ARG A 214 -21.06 -19.16 -4.49
N GLY A 215 -21.18 -17.83 -4.56
CA GLY A 215 -21.14 -17.08 -5.81
C GLY A 215 -19.88 -17.38 -6.61
N LEU A 216 -18.71 -17.33 -5.96
CA LEU A 216 -17.44 -17.71 -6.58
C LEU A 216 -17.43 -19.18 -7.04
N TYR A 217 -17.95 -20.12 -6.24
CA TYR A 217 -18.05 -21.53 -6.62
C TYR A 217 -18.87 -21.76 -7.91
N ASP A 218 -19.93 -20.97 -8.06
CA ASP A 218 -20.86 -21.06 -9.18
C ASP A 218 -20.33 -20.41 -10.47
N GLU A 219 -19.29 -19.58 -10.40
CA GLU A 219 -18.62 -18.99 -11.59
C GLU A 219 -17.90 -20.04 -12.46
N GLY A 220 -17.55 -21.21 -11.91
CA GLY A 220 -16.98 -22.32 -12.68
C GLY A 220 -15.82 -23.03 -11.98
N GLU A 221 -15.28 -24.06 -12.64
CA GLU A 221 -14.25 -24.94 -12.07
C GLU A 221 -12.96 -24.23 -11.69
N GLN A 222 -12.62 -23.14 -12.38
CA GLN A 222 -11.44 -22.31 -12.10
C GLN A 222 -11.45 -21.70 -10.69
N GLU A 223 -12.64 -21.44 -10.13
CA GLU A 223 -12.79 -20.86 -8.78
C GLU A 223 -12.88 -21.94 -7.69
N ARG A 224 -13.07 -23.22 -8.06
CA ARG A 224 -13.25 -24.35 -7.12
C ARG A 224 -11.92 -24.81 -6.49
N LEU A 225 -11.13 -23.87 -6.00
CA LEU A 225 -9.85 -24.10 -5.37
C LEU A 225 -10.01 -24.79 -4.00
N PRO A 226 -9.00 -25.54 -3.52
CA PRO A 226 -9.08 -26.30 -2.26
C PRO A 226 -9.47 -25.45 -1.04
N THR A 227 -8.93 -24.23 -0.94
CA THR A 227 -9.27 -23.29 0.14
C THR A 227 -10.74 -22.89 0.08
N LEU A 228 -11.25 -22.53 -1.10
CA LEU A 228 -12.66 -22.16 -1.28
C LEU A 228 -13.59 -23.30 -0.86
N ILE A 229 -13.35 -24.51 -1.35
CA ILE A 229 -14.15 -25.70 -1.02
C ILE A 229 -14.13 -25.96 0.50
N THR A 230 -12.95 -25.88 1.12
CA THR A 230 -12.79 -26.10 2.56
C THR A 230 -13.57 -25.08 3.38
N ARG A 231 -13.45 -23.79 3.04
CA ARG A 231 -14.16 -22.71 3.75
C ARG A 231 -15.67 -22.77 3.53
N LEU A 232 -16.11 -23.10 2.32
CA LEU A 232 -17.52 -23.24 2.00
C LEU A 232 -18.17 -24.38 2.79
N ARG A 233 -17.54 -25.57 2.84
CA ARG A 233 -18.03 -26.71 3.66
C ARG A 233 -18.08 -26.39 5.14
N PHE A 234 -17.04 -25.74 5.66
CA PHE A 234 -17.03 -25.29 7.05
C PHE A 234 -18.24 -24.41 7.37
N LEU A 235 -18.60 -23.48 6.46
CA LEU A 235 -19.77 -22.63 6.61
C LEU A 235 -21.09 -23.38 6.41
N GLU A 236 -21.15 -24.36 5.50
CA GLU A 236 -22.31 -25.23 5.32
C GLU A 236 -22.66 -25.98 6.61
N ASP A 237 -21.64 -26.51 7.29
CA ASP A 237 -21.81 -27.17 8.58
C ASP A 237 -22.21 -26.17 9.67
N LYS A 238 -21.50 -25.04 9.78
CA LYS A 238 -21.75 -24.02 10.81
C LYS A 238 -23.16 -23.41 10.69
N LEU A 239 -23.62 -23.17 9.47
CA LEU A 239 -24.95 -22.61 9.18
C LEU A 239 -26.05 -23.68 9.07
N LYS A 240 -25.71 -24.97 9.21
CA LYS A 240 -26.64 -26.10 9.06
C LYS A 240 -27.39 -26.06 7.72
N ILE A 241 -26.67 -25.80 6.63
CA ILE A 241 -27.23 -25.76 5.28
C ILE A 241 -27.81 -27.16 4.95
N PRO A 242 -29.03 -27.26 4.41
CA PRO A 242 -29.63 -28.53 3.98
C PRO A 242 -28.76 -29.28 2.97
N GLN A 243 -28.70 -30.61 3.07
CA GLN A 243 -27.77 -31.45 2.30
C GLN A 243 -27.94 -31.31 0.77
N ASP A 244 -29.17 -31.05 0.31
CA ASP A 244 -29.53 -30.80 -1.09
C ASP A 244 -29.00 -29.47 -1.64
N GLN A 245 -28.70 -28.51 -0.77
CA GLN A 245 -28.17 -27.19 -1.12
C GLN A 245 -26.64 -27.11 -1.01
N ARG A 246 -25.99 -28.14 -0.45
CA ARG A 246 -24.54 -28.17 -0.27
C ARG A 246 -23.80 -28.43 -1.57
N ILE A 247 -22.55 -28.00 -1.63
CA ILE A 247 -21.68 -28.41 -2.73
C ILE A 247 -21.49 -29.93 -2.74
N PRO A 248 -21.36 -30.56 -3.92
CA PRO A 248 -21.15 -31.99 -4.01
C PRO A 248 -19.97 -32.48 -3.16
N GLY A 249 -20.15 -33.64 -2.52
CA GLY A 249 -19.06 -34.39 -1.90
C GLY A 249 -17.97 -34.68 -2.94
N LYS A 250 -16.70 -34.78 -2.52
CA LYS A 250 -15.61 -35.16 -3.44
C LYS A 250 -16.04 -36.46 -4.15
N LYS A 251 -16.17 -36.44 -5.49
CA LYS A 251 -16.14 -37.68 -6.27
C LYS A 251 -14.77 -38.30 -5.97
N GLY A 252 -14.77 -39.43 -5.26
CA GLY A 252 -13.55 -40.16 -4.96
C GLY A 252 -12.77 -40.42 -6.24
N LYS A 253 -11.48 -40.10 -6.22
CA LYS A 253 -10.49 -40.84 -7.00
C LYS A 253 -9.85 -41.83 -6.03
#